data_AF-A0A8J6KC54-F1
#
_entry.id   AF-A0A8J6KC54-F1
#
_cell.length_a   1.000
_cell.length_b   1.000
_cell.length_c   1.000
_cell.angle_alpha   90.00
_cell.angle_beta   90.00
_cell.angle_gamma   90.00
#
_symmetry.space_group_name_H-M   'P 1'
#
loop_
_entity.id
_entity.type
_entity.pdbx_description
1 polymer ?
#
loop_
_entity_poly.entity_id
_entity_poly.type
_entity_poly.pdbx_seq_one_letter_code
_entity_poly.pdbx_strand_id
1 'polypeptide(L)'
;MNQTKEQRVLQYVLDNAVRGDPQSVIDSIDTYCSQKEWAMNVGDQKGLILDNVVKETDPNVLLELGTYCGYSAVRISRLLKPGARLFTVEFNPAFAAIAKQIIEFAGVNDK
;
A
#
# COMPACT_ATOMS: atom_id res chain seq x y z
N MET A 1 -23.53 -3.62 -11.66
CA MET A 1 -22.24 -3.33 -12.33
C MET A 1 -21.18 -4.15 -11.64
N ASN A 2 -20.35 -4.88 -12.40
CA ASN A 2 -19.27 -5.67 -11.80
C ASN A 2 -18.24 -4.73 -11.18
N GLN A 3 -17.75 -5.08 -9.97
CA GLN A 3 -16.68 -4.34 -9.30
C GLN A 3 -15.43 -4.27 -10.18
N THR A 4 -14.61 -3.23 -10.02
CA THR A 4 -13.27 -3.18 -10.65
C THR A 4 -12.28 -4.10 -9.93
N LYS A 5 -11.13 -4.35 -10.54
CA LYS A 5 -10.06 -5.14 -9.92
C LYS A 5 -9.58 -4.51 -8.61
N GLU A 6 -9.42 -3.19 -8.59
CA GLU A 6 -8.95 -2.42 -7.45
C GLU A 6 -9.95 -2.49 -6.29
N GLN A 7 -11.25 -2.45 -6.60
CA GLN A 7 -12.31 -2.64 -5.60
C GLN A 7 -12.26 -4.05 -5.01
N ARG A 8 -11.98 -5.08 -5.82
CA ARG A 8 -11.82 -6.46 -5.32
C ARG A 8 -10.58 -6.62 -4.46
N VAL A 9 -9.46 -5.96 -4.80
CA VAL A 9 -8.26 -5.93 -3.96
C VAL A 9 -8.57 -5.33 -2.59
N LEU A 10 -9.23 -4.16 -2.56
CA LEU A 10 -9.67 -3.53 -1.31
C LEU A 10 -10.56 -4.47 -0.50
N GLN A 11 -11.58 -5.05 -1.12
CA GLN A 11 -12.49 -5.97 -0.43
C GLN A 11 -11.73 -7.17 0.17
N TYR A 12 -10.80 -7.76 -0.60
CA TYR A 12 -9.99 -8.86 -0.11
C TYR A 12 -9.13 -8.48 1.10
N VAL A 13 -8.55 -7.27 1.11
CA VAL A 13 -7.83 -6.74 2.28
C VAL A 13 -8.77 -6.60 3.47
N LEU A 14 -9.94 -5.99 3.30
CA LEU A 14 -10.89 -5.79 4.40
C LEU A 14 -11.38 -7.11 5.01
N ASP A 15 -11.49 -8.15 4.20
CA ASP A 15 -12.00 -9.46 4.63
C ASP A 15 -10.91 -10.36 5.24
N ASN A 16 -9.63 -10.17 4.90
CA ASN A 16 -8.56 -11.12 5.24
C ASN A 16 -7.38 -10.53 6.03
N ALA A 17 -7.15 -9.21 5.98
CA ALA A 17 -6.08 -8.56 6.71
C ALA A 17 -6.51 -8.15 8.13
N VAL A 18 -5.53 -7.87 8.98
CA VAL A 18 -5.76 -7.37 10.34
C VAL A 18 -5.71 -5.84 10.32
N ARG A 19 -6.79 -5.20 10.81
CA ARG A 19 -6.85 -3.74 10.92
C ARG A 19 -5.73 -3.23 11.85
N GLY A 20 -4.98 -2.25 11.38
CA GLY A 20 -3.84 -1.67 12.10
C GLY A 20 -2.54 -2.46 11.97
N ASP A 21 -2.50 -3.51 11.14
CA ASP A 21 -1.28 -4.26 10.83
C ASP A 21 -0.91 -4.08 9.34
N PRO A 22 0.05 -3.19 9.03
CA PRO A 22 0.52 -2.94 7.66
C PRO A 22 1.07 -4.18 6.96
N GLN A 23 1.70 -5.11 7.68
CA GLN A 23 2.31 -6.28 7.07
C GLN A 23 1.22 -7.24 6.61
N SER A 24 0.18 -7.47 7.42
CA SER A 24 -0.97 -8.28 7.03
C SER A 24 -1.70 -7.74 5.79
N VAL A 25 -1.74 -6.41 5.62
CA VAL A 25 -2.32 -5.75 4.45
C VAL A 25 -1.48 -6.01 3.20
N ILE A 26 -0.16 -5.86 3.27
CA ILE A 26 0.77 -6.16 2.18
C ILE A 26 0.64 -7.63 1.76
N ASP A 27 0.69 -8.55 2.73
CA ASP A 27 0.62 -9.99 2.50
C ASP A 27 -0.73 -10.40 1.86
N SER A 28 -1.82 -9.75 2.27
CA SER A 28 -3.15 -9.98 1.69
C SER A 28 -3.23 -9.52 0.24
N ILE A 29 -2.66 -8.36 -0.09
CA ILE A 29 -2.61 -7.87 -1.47
C ILE A 29 -1.76 -8.80 -2.34
N ASP A 30 -0.57 -9.21 -1.87
CA ASP A 30 0.31 -10.12 -2.61
C ASP A 30 -0.35 -11.50 -2.82
N THR A 31 -1.05 -12.01 -1.81
CA THR A 31 -1.83 -13.26 -1.90
C THR A 31 -2.92 -13.14 -2.96
N TYR A 32 -3.71 -12.07 -2.93
CA TYR A 32 -4.75 -11.85 -3.94
C TYR A 32 -4.17 -11.76 -5.35
N CYS A 33 -3.10 -10.97 -5.52
CA CYS A 33 -2.52 -10.71 -6.83
C CYS A 33 -1.79 -11.92 -7.42
N SER A 34 -1.29 -12.83 -6.58
CA SER A 34 -0.63 -14.08 -7.01
C SER A 34 -1.62 -15.21 -7.28
N GLN A 35 -2.75 -15.28 -6.57
CA GLN A 35 -3.66 -16.42 -6.62
C GLN A 35 -4.98 -16.16 -7.36
N LYS A 36 -5.41 -14.90 -7.47
CA LYS A 36 -6.74 -14.55 -8.00
C LYS A 36 -6.65 -13.73 -9.28
N GLU A 37 -6.06 -12.54 -9.21
CA GLU A 37 -6.05 -11.62 -10.35
C GLU A 37 -4.81 -10.73 -10.29
N TRP A 38 -3.97 -10.79 -11.32
CA TRP A 38 -2.75 -9.99 -11.39
C TRP A 38 -3.05 -8.48 -11.39
N ALA A 39 -2.29 -7.73 -10.58
CA ALA A 39 -2.34 -6.28 -10.50
C ALA A 39 -0.94 -5.68 -10.57
N MET A 40 -0.86 -4.40 -10.94
CA MET A 40 0.40 -3.69 -11.17
C MET A 40 1.12 -3.22 -9.90
N ASN A 41 0.89 -3.89 -8.77
CA ASN A 41 1.61 -3.59 -7.53
C ASN A 41 3.12 -3.87 -7.72
N VAL A 42 3.95 -3.19 -6.94
CA VAL A 42 5.40 -3.43 -6.92
C VAL A 42 5.72 -4.91 -6.67
N GLY A 43 4.93 -5.56 -5.80
CA GLY A 43 5.07 -6.96 -5.45
C GLY A 43 6.27 -7.23 -4.54
N ASP A 44 6.26 -8.39 -3.88
CA ASP A 44 7.13 -8.62 -2.73
C ASP A 44 8.64 -8.54 -3.05
N GLN A 45 9.08 -9.16 -4.15
CA GLN A 45 10.51 -9.20 -4.50
C GLN A 45 11.14 -7.80 -4.67
N LYS A 46 10.46 -6.92 -5.41
CA LYS A 46 10.92 -5.52 -5.57
C LYS A 46 10.63 -4.70 -4.31
N GLY A 47 9.58 -5.05 -3.58
CA GLY A 47 9.25 -4.44 -2.31
C GLY A 47 10.34 -4.62 -1.25
N LEU A 48 11.06 -5.75 -1.23
CA LEU A 48 12.20 -5.95 -0.34
C LEU A 48 13.38 -5.01 -0.66
N ILE A 49 13.61 -4.74 -1.95
CA ILE A 49 14.62 -3.75 -2.37
C ILE A 49 14.20 -2.36 -1.90
N LEU A 50 12.94 -1.99 -2.09
CA LEU A 50 12.39 -0.72 -1.60
C LEU A 50 12.50 -0.59 -0.07
N ASP A 51 12.17 -1.66 0.67
CA ASP A 51 12.26 -1.69 2.12
C ASP A 51 13.70 -1.43 2.59
N ASN A 52 14.68 -2.03 1.92
CA ASN A 52 16.10 -1.82 2.24
C ASN A 52 16.52 -0.37 1.97
N VAL A 53 16.16 0.19 0.82
CA VAL A 53 16.48 1.59 0.48
C VAL A 53 15.87 2.57 1.47
N VAL A 54 14.61 2.38 1.88
CA VAL A 54 13.96 3.25 2.88
C VAL A 54 14.69 3.18 4.23
N LYS A 55 15.08 1.97 4.67
CA LYS A 55 15.82 1.78 5.93
C LYS A 55 17.23 2.38 5.87
N GLU A 56 17.93 2.17 4.76
CA GLU A 56 19.32 2.66 4.56
C GLU A 56 19.38 4.19 4.48
N THR A 57 18.39 4.81 3.84
CA THR A 57 18.38 6.28 3.65
C THR A 57 17.74 7.05 4.80
N ASP A 58 16.97 6.39 5.67
CA ASP A 58 16.25 6.95 6.83
C ASP A 58 15.62 8.35 6.59
N PRO A 59 14.78 8.48 5.54
CA PRO A 59 14.32 9.77 5.04
C PRO A 59 13.31 10.45 6.00
N ASN A 60 13.33 11.78 6.03
CA ASN A 60 12.31 12.58 6.72
C ASN A 60 11.09 12.85 5.84
N VAL A 61 11.27 12.93 4.52
CA VAL A 61 10.21 13.24 3.55
C VAL A 61 10.41 12.39 2.31
N LEU A 62 9.36 11.74 1.83
CA LEU A 62 9.33 10.96 0.59
C LEU A 62 8.19 11.44 -0.31
N LEU A 63 8.39 11.29 -1.61
CA LEU A 63 7.38 11.52 -2.62
C LEU A 63 7.20 10.23 -3.45
N GLU A 64 5.98 9.72 -3.48
CA GLU A 64 5.55 8.64 -4.37
C GLU A 64 4.69 9.22 -5.50
N LEU A 65 4.99 8.83 -6.74
CA LEU A 65 4.23 9.21 -7.92
C LEU A 65 3.53 7.97 -8.48
N GLY A 66 2.20 7.93 -8.33
CA GLY A 66 1.35 6.78 -8.65
C GLY A 66 1.11 5.92 -7.41
N THR A 67 0.00 6.17 -6.72
CA THR A 67 -0.39 5.42 -5.50
C THR A 67 -1.10 4.10 -5.82
N TYR A 68 -1.89 4.08 -6.91
CA TYR A 68 -2.76 2.96 -7.29
C TYR A 68 -3.64 2.47 -6.11
N CYS A 69 -3.49 1.22 -5.67
CA CYS A 69 -4.22 0.68 -4.51
C CYS A 69 -3.56 1.00 -3.16
N GLY A 70 -2.43 1.70 -3.11
CA GLY A 70 -1.73 2.04 -1.86
C GLY A 70 -0.78 0.97 -1.33
N TYR A 71 -0.47 -0.07 -2.10
CA TYR A 71 0.46 -1.14 -1.71
C TYR A 71 1.83 -0.59 -1.29
N SER A 72 2.47 0.19 -2.17
CA SER A 72 3.79 0.77 -1.91
C SER A 72 3.73 1.87 -0.85
N ALA A 73 2.64 2.64 -0.80
CA ALA A 73 2.42 3.62 0.26
C ALA A 73 2.40 2.98 1.66
N VAL A 74 1.67 1.87 1.85
CA VAL A 74 1.67 1.12 3.11
C VAL A 74 3.05 0.52 3.40
N ARG A 75 3.68 -0.07 2.36
CA ARG A 75 5.03 -0.65 2.45
C ARG A 75 6.06 0.37 2.92
N ILE A 76 6.10 1.55 2.33
CA ILE A 76 7.00 2.64 2.75
C ILE A 76 6.65 3.12 4.15
N SER A 77 5.38 3.46 4.39
CA SER A 77 4.93 4.13 5.63
C SER A 77 5.19 3.30 6.88
N ARG A 78 5.12 1.96 6.80
CA ARG A 78 5.42 1.06 7.95
C ARG A 78 6.88 1.13 8.43
N LEU A 79 7.78 1.65 7.60
CA LEU A 79 9.21 1.76 7.90
C LEU A 79 9.64 3.16 8.34
N LEU A 80 8.74 4.14 8.27
CA LEU A 80 9.08 5.53 8.57
C LEU A 80 9.17 5.78 10.08
N LYS A 81 10.27 6.42 10.50
CA LYS A 81 10.45 6.90 11.86
C LYS A 81 9.37 7.92 12.25
N PRO A 82 9.11 8.11 13.57
CA PRO A 82 8.19 9.14 14.04
C PRO A 82 8.53 10.52 13.45
N GLY A 83 7.52 11.22 12.95
CA GLY A 83 7.65 12.56 12.36
C GLY A 83 8.07 12.60 10.89
N ALA A 84 8.56 11.50 10.32
CA ALA A 84 8.78 11.41 8.87
C ALA A 84 7.44 11.39 8.11
N ARG A 85 7.48 11.80 6.83
CA ARG A 85 6.30 11.96 5.99
C ARG A 85 6.40 11.30 4.62
N LEU A 86 5.35 10.62 4.18
CA LEU A 86 5.15 10.20 2.79
C LEU A 86 4.06 11.04 2.14
N PHE A 87 4.42 11.72 1.06
CA PHE A 87 3.44 12.30 0.13
C PHE A 87 3.28 11.35 -1.05
N THR A 88 2.06 10.88 -1.29
CA THR A 88 1.75 10.05 -2.45
C THR A 88 0.73 10.74 -3.35
N VAL A 89 0.98 10.71 -4.66
CA VAL A 89 0.17 11.41 -5.67
C VAL A 89 -0.46 10.41 -6.61
N GLU A 90 -1.79 10.41 -6.67
CA GLU A 90 -2.57 9.59 -7.59
C GLU A 90 -3.44 10.46 -8.48
N PHE A 91 -3.39 10.21 -9.79
CA PHE A 91 -4.15 10.95 -10.79
C PHE A 91 -5.62 10.50 -10.82
N ASN A 92 -5.87 9.19 -10.71
CA ASN A 92 -7.21 8.62 -10.78
C ASN A 92 -7.92 8.75 -9.42
N PRO A 93 -9.02 9.54 -9.33
CA PRO A 93 -9.71 9.76 -8.06
C PRO A 93 -10.30 8.49 -7.45
N ALA A 94 -10.69 7.50 -8.28
CA ALA A 94 -11.18 6.22 -7.78
C ALA A 94 -10.06 5.41 -7.10
N PHE A 95 -8.85 5.43 -7.66
CA PHE A 95 -7.69 4.76 -7.07
C PHE A 95 -7.24 5.48 -5.81
N ALA A 96 -7.22 6.81 -5.80
CA ALA A 96 -6.93 7.61 -4.61
C ALA A 96 -7.89 7.27 -3.45
N ALA A 97 -9.18 7.12 -3.73
CA ALA A 97 -10.18 6.74 -2.72
C ALA A 97 -9.97 5.30 -2.18
N ILE A 98 -9.51 4.38 -3.03
CA ILE A 98 -9.17 3.00 -2.64
C ILE A 98 -7.90 2.97 -1.79
N ALA A 99 -6.84 3.63 -2.25
CA ALA A 99 -5.59 3.74 -1.52
C ALA A 99 -5.78 4.37 -0.14
N LYS A 100 -6.58 5.43 -0.04
CA LYS A 100 -6.91 6.06 1.25
C LYS A 100 -7.51 5.06 2.24
N GLN A 101 -8.47 4.25 1.80
CA GLN A 101 -9.08 3.22 2.65
C GLN A 101 -8.07 2.14 3.06
N ILE A 102 -7.20 1.69 2.15
CA ILE A 102 -6.15 0.71 2.46
C ILE A 102 -5.14 1.29 3.48
N ILE A 103 -4.71 2.54 3.30
CA ILE A 103 -3.77 3.23 4.19
C ILE A 103 -4.37 3.43 5.60
N GLU A 104 -5.64 3.86 5.67
CA GLU A 104 -6.37 3.99 6.94
C GLU A 104 -6.59 2.63 7.61
N PHE A 105 -6.91 1.59 6.85
CA PHE A 105 -7.08 0.23 7.38
C PHE A 105 -5.76 -0.33 7.91
N ALA A 106 -4.65 -0.07 7.22
CA ALA A 106 -3.30 -0.45 7.66
C ALA A 106 -2.85 0.32 8.92
N GLY A 107 -3.49 1.44 9.26
CA GLY A 107 -3.14 2.24 10.45
C GLY A 107 -1.88 3.09 10.29
N VAL A 108 -1.55 3.50 9.07
CA VAL A 108 -0.35 4.31 8.75
C VAL A 108 -0.70 5.69 8.18
N ASN A 109 -1.93 6.15 8.39
CA ASN A 109 -2.44 7.42 7.86
C ASN A 109 -1.92 8.67 8.59
N ASP A 110 -1.10 8.51 9.64
CA ASP A 110 -0.40 9.58 10.35
C ASP A 110 1.02 9.84 9.79
N LYS A 111 1.44 9.00 8.82
CA LYS A 111 2.70 9.08 8.10
C LYS A 111 2.57 9.93 6.84
#